data_AF-A0A6M1S714-F1
#
_entry.id   AF-A0A6M1S714-F1
#
_cell.length_a   1.000
_cell.length_b   1.000
_cell.length_c   1.000
_cell.angle_alpha   90.00
_cell.angle_beta   90.00
_cell.angle_gamma   90.00
#
_symmetry.space_group_name_H-M   'P 1'
#
loop_
_entity.id
_entity.type
_entity.pdbx_description
1 polymer ?
#
loop_
_entity_poly.entity_id
_entity_poly.type
_entity_poly.pdbx_seq_one_letter_code
_entity_poly.pdbx_strand_id
1 'polypeptide(L)'
;MTEIAMTAAELAALASQCYGQFWQSPLSREMDVNVRTVQRWAADGIQRTATAENVRRFLTDRRVVSIQPPASSMSEEERDDACYDAMKSPLTALAAAADSQGWHPAEVWVAILAVASDAMYAMSGKAATVDTLRQAITNMDDWPEQDNLGRDAK
;
A
#
# COMPACT_ATOMS: atom_id res chain seq x y z
N MET A 1 -15.95 28.80 -20.48
CA MET A 1 -15.75 28.15 -19.17
C MET A 1 -14.67 27.11 -19.36
N THR A 2 -13.54 27.25 -18.67
CA THR A 2 -12.46 26.25 -18.74
C THR A 2 -12.84 25.08 -17.85
N GLU A 3 -12.94 23.89 -18.42
CA GLU A 3 -13.28 22.66 -17.70
C GLU A 3 -12.20 22.35 -16.65
N ILE A 4 -12.61 21.96 -15.45
CA ILE A 4 -11.68 21.56 -14.37
C ILE A 4 -11.35 20.09 -14.57
N ALA A 5 -10.10 19.78 -14.91
CA ALA A 5 -9.64 18.41 -15.16
C ALA A 5 -9.38 17.59 -13.88
N MET A 6 -9.19 18.24 -12.74
CA MET A 6 -9.14 17.63 -11.41
C MET A 6 -9.66 18.62 -10.38
N THR A 7 -10.65 18.22 -9.59
CA THR A 7 -11.26 19.12 -8.61
C THR A 7 -10.36 19.29 -7.37
N ALA A 8 -10.55 20.40 -6.64
CA ALA A 8 -9.88 20.61 -5.35
C ALA A 8 -10.18 19.49 -4.35
N ALA A 9 -11.43 19.00 -4.31
CA ALA A 9 -11.85 17.92 -3.43
C ALA A 9 -11.16 16.60 -3.78
N GLU A 10 -11.06 16.27 -5.07
CA GLU A 10 -10.35 15.08 -5.54
C GLU A 10 -8.85 15.14 -5.18
N LEU A 11 -8.20 16.28 -5.41
CA LEU A 11 -6.81 16.49 -5.05
C LEU A 11 -6.58 16.31 -3.54
N ALA A 12 -7.42 16.94 -2.72
CA ALA A 12 -7.33 16.83 -1.27
C ALA A 12 -7.50 15.38 -0.79
N ALA A 13 -8.44 14.63 -1.37
CA ALA A 13 -8.67 13.23 -1.03
C ALA A 13 -7.45 12.34 -1.36
N LEU A 14 -6.86 12.51 -2.55
CA LEU A 14 -5.68 11.72 -2.95
C LEU A 14 -4.43 12.11 -2.14
N ALA A 15 -4.19 13.41 -1.97
CA ALA A 15 -3.00 13.89 -1.29
C ALA A 15 -3.04 13.59 0.23
N SER A 16 -4.21 13.65 0.86
CA SER A 16 -4.35 13.29 2.28
C SER A 16 -4.12 11.80 2.55
N GLN A 17 -4.43 10.91 1.60
CA GLN A 17 -4.07 9.49 1.72
C GLN A 17 -2.56 9.26 1.68
N CYS A 18 -1.81 10.11 0.99
CA CYS A 18 -0.35 9.98 0.88
C CYS A 18 0.40 10.64 2.05
N TYR A 19 -0.10 11.78 2.55
CA TYR A 19 0.66 12.66 3.45
C TYR A 19 -0.11 13.10 4.71
N GLY A 20 -1.36 12.67 4.88
CA GLY A 20 -2.22 13.09 5.97
C GLY A 20 -2.74 14.54 5.82
N GLN A 21 -3.14 15.14 6.95
CA GLN A 21 -3.81 16.44 6.98
C GLN A 21 -2.94 17.60 6.43
N PHE A 22 -1.62 17.51 6.54
CA PHE A 22 -0.67 18.56 6.15
C PHE A 22 0.02 18.30 4.81
N TRP A 23 -0.73 17.81 3.82
CA TRP A 23 -0.20 17.27 2.56
C TRP A 23 0.43 18.28 1.59
N GLN A 24 0.06 19.58 1.66
CA GLN A 24 0.46 20.57 0.65
C GLN A 24 1.98 20.84 0.61
N SER A 25 2.63 20.91 1.77
CA SER A 25 4.08 21.16 1.84
C SER A 25 4.91 19.94 1.41
N PRO A 26 4.62 18.71 1.87
CA PRO A 26 5.26 17.49 1.34
C PRO A 26 5.10 17.35 -0.18
N LEU A 27 3.87 17.50 -0.69
CA LEU A 27 3.59 17.38 -2.13
C LEU A 27 4.40 18.39 -2.95
N SER A 28 4.51 19.64 -2.48
CA SER A 28 5.32 20.69 -3.11
C SER A 28 6.79 20.30 -3.21
N ARG A 29 7.40 19.82 -2.12
CA ARG A 29 8.81 19.46 -2.11
C ARG A 29 9.12 18.31 -3.06
N GLU A 30 8.24 17.33 -3.13
CA GLU A 30 8.53 16.11 -3.86
C GLU A 30 8.22 16.17 -5.34
N MET A 31 7.18 16.91 -5.72
CA MET A 31 6.92 17.20 -7.13
C MET A 31 7.81 18.31 -7.68
N ASP A 32 8.68 18.90 -6.84
CA ASP A 32 9.51 20.07 -7.14
C ASP A 32 8.68 21.23 -7.74
N VAL A 33 7.54 21.50 -7.10
CA VAL A 33 6.64 22.60 -7.48
C VAL A 33 6.51 23.60 -6.35
N ASN A 34 6.33 24.87 -6.68
CA ASN A 34 6.16 25.92 -5.68
C ASN A 34 4.94 25.64 -4.77
N VAL A 35 5.09 25.80 -3.46
CA VAL A 35 4.00 25.58 -2.49
C VAL A 35 2.75 26.42 -2.78
N ARG A 36 2.91 27.65 -3.31
CA ARG A 36 1.79 28.50 -3.72
C ARG A 36 1.01 27.90 -4.89
N THR A 37 1.69 27.17 -5.78
CA THR A 37 1.03 26.43 -6.87
C THR A 37 0.15 25.33 -6.30
N VAL A 38 0.66 24.56 -5.32
CA VAL A 38 -0.11 23.50 -4.66
C VAL A 38 -1.28 24.07 -3.86
N GLN A 39 -1.08 25.18 -3.14
CA GLN A 39 -2.16 25.89 -2.43
C GLN A 39 -3.24 26.37 -3.39
N ARG A 40 -2.86 26.93 -4.55
CA ARG A 40 -3.83 27.31 -5.59
C ARG A 40 -4.59 26.10 -6.12
N TRP A 41 -3.91 24.99 -6.40
CA TRP A 41 -4.59 23.75 -6.79
C TRP A 41 -5.53 23.22 -5.71
N ALA A 42 -5.17 23.36 -4.44
CA ALA A 42 -6.00 22.97 -3.31
C ALA A 42 -7.27 23.83 -3.15
N ALA A 43 -7.23 25.09 -3.61
CA ALA A 43 -8.38 25.99 -3.58
C ALA A 43 -9.25 25.85 -4.84
N ASP A 44 -8.62 25.84 -6.02
CA ASP A 44 -9.31 26.03 -7.29
C ASP A 44 -9.38 24.75 -8.15
N GLY A 45 -8.66 23.70 -7.75
CA GLY A 45 -8.44 22.51 -8.58
C GLY A 45 -7.36 22.74 -9.65
N ILE A 46 -7.20 21.74 -10.52
CA ILE A 46 -6.24 21.75 -11.63
C ILE A 46 -7.01 21.78 -12.95
N GLN A 47 -6.88 22.90 -13.67
CA GLN A 47 -7.57 23.08 -14.95
C GLN A 47 -6.85 22.39 -16.12
N ARG A 48 -5.52 22.31 -16.08
CA ARG A 48 -4.75 21.72 -17.17
C ARG A 48 -4.75 20.19 -17.06
N THR A 49 -5.35 19.51 -18.03
CA THR A 49 -5.49 18.04 -18.07
C THR A 49 -4.16 17.30 -17.86
N ALA A 50 -3.12 17.65 -18.61
CA ALA A 50 -1.81 17.01 -18.47
C ALA A 50 -1.21 17.16 -17.05
N THR A 51 -1.47 18.28 -16.37
CA THR A 51 -1.02 18.48 -14.99
C THR A 51 -1.84 17.66 -14.02
N ALA A 52 -3.17 17.62 -14.21
CA ALA A 52 -4.08 16.80 -13.42
C ALA A 52 -3.71 15.31 -13.50
N GLU A 53 -3.46 14.80 -14.71
CA GLU A 53 -3.03 13.41 -14.94
C GLU A 53 -1.68 13.10 -14.27
N ASN A 54 -0.70 14.00 -14.41
CA ASN A 54 0.60 13.82 -13.78
C ASN A 54 0.50 13.80 -12.25
N VAL A 55 -0.30 14.70 -11.66
CA VAL A 55 -0.53 14.74 -10.20
C VAL A 55 -1.27 13.49 -9.74
N ARG A 56 -2.30 13.07 -10.47
CA ARG A 56 -3.07 11.85 -10.16
C ARG A 56 -2.17 10.61 -10.19
N ARG A 57 -1.35 10.45 -11.24
CA ARG A 57 -0.37 9.37 -11.35
C ARG A 57 0.63 9.42 -10.19
N PHE A 58 1.26 10.58 -9.96
CA PHE A 58 2.23 10.74 -8.87
C PHE A 58 1.66 10.36 -7.49
N LEU A 59 0.45 10.83 -7.17
CA LEU A 59 -0.21 10.50 -5.89
C LEU A 59 -0.66 9.04 -5.82
N THR A 60 -1.03 8.43 -6.95
CA THR A 60 -1.40 7.01 -7.01
C THR A 60 -0.18 6.12 -6.79
N ASP A 61 0.92 6.42 -7.48
CA ASP A 61 2.19 5.68 -7.37
C ASP A 61 2.78 5.81 -5.96
N ARG A 62 2.61 6.98 -5.35
CA ARG A 62 3.15 7.29 -4.02
C ARG A 62 2.28 6.83 -2.88
N ARG A 63 1.05 6.37 -3.14
CA ARG A 63 0.07 6.06 -2.10
C ARG A 63 0.70 5.16 -1.04
N VAL A 64 1.12 5.79 0.06
CA VAL A 64 1.72 5.09 1.19
C VAL A 64 0.61 4.17 1.64
N VAL A 65 0.86 2.87 1.56
CA VAL A 65 -0.05 1.91 2.17
C VAL A 65 0.02 2.20 3.66
N SER A 66 -0.89 3.04 4.14
CA SER A 66 -1.01 3.37 5.54
C SER A 66 -1.70 2.18 6.20
N ILE A 67 -0.88 1.24 6.65
CA ILE A 67 -1.32 0.09 7.42
C ILE A 67 -1.48 0.57 8.85
N GLN A 68 -2.73 0.78 9.26
CA GLN A 68 -3.04 1.17 10.63
C GLN A 68 -2.78 -0.03 11.56
N PRO A 69 -2.20 0.18 12.75
CA PRO A 69 -2.07 -0.89 13.72
C PRO A 69 -3.46 -1.37 14.16
N PRO A 70 -3.62 -2.65 14.50
CA PRO A 70 -4.88 -3.13 15.06
C PRO A 70 -5.18 -2.43 16.40
N ALA A 71 -6.47 -2.26 16.70
CA ALA A 71 -6.90 -1.56 17.91
C ALA A 71 -6.36 -2.26 19.17
N SER A 72 -6.00 -1.48 20.19
CA SER A 72 -5.47 -2.03 21.44
C SER A 72 -6.51 -2.83 22.24
N SER A 73 -7.79 -2.71 21.90
CA SER A 73 -8.90 -3.44 22.51
C SER A 73 -9.19 -4.81 21.88
N MET A 74 -8.57 -5.13 20.75
CA MET A 74 -8.75 -6.41 20.05
C MET A 74 -8.03 -7.55 20.79
N SER A 75 -8.60 -8.75 20.74
CA SER A 75 -7.94 -9.98 21.17
C SER A 75 -6.70 -10.29 20.32
N GLU A 76 -5.84 -11.21 20.75
CA GLU A 76 -4.66 -11.61 19.96
C GLU A 76 -5.05 -12.17 18.58
N GLU A 77 -6.03 -13.07 18.53
CA GLU A 77 -6.58 -13.63 17.29
C GLU A 77 -7.16 -12.55 16.36
N GLU A 78 -7.96 -11.62 16.91
CA GLU A 78 -8.52 -10.50 16.13
C GLU A 78 -7.43 -9.55 15.60
N ARG A 79 -6.32 -9.40 16.35
CA ARG A 79 -5.18 -8.57 15.92
C ARG A 79 -4.42 -9.23 14.78
N ASP A 80 -4.23 -10.55 14.82
CA ASP A 80 -3.57 -11.30 13.76
C ASP A 80 -4.38 -11.26 12.46
N ASP A 81 -5.70 -11.47 12.54
CA ASP A 81 -6.61 -11.33 11.40
C ASP A 81 -6.58 -9.93 10.80
N ALA A 82 -6.67 -8.89 11.66
CA ALA A 82 -6.60 -7.51 11.21
C ALA A 82 -5.25 -7.17 10.55
N CYS A 83 -4.15 -7.73 11.04
CA CYS A 83 -2.83 -7.57 10.42
C CYS A 83 -2.77 -8.28 9.06
N TYR A 84 -3.29 -9.50 8.96
CA TYR A 84 -3.36 -10.25 7.71
C TYR A 84 -4.16 -9.49 6.64
N ASP A 85 -5.38 -9.06 6.98
CA ASP A 85 -6.26 -8.34 6.06
C ASP A 85 -5.63 -7.04 5.56
N ALA A 86 -4.98 -6.30 6.45
CA ALA A 86 -4.33 -5.04 6.11
C ALA A 86 -3.10 -5.23 5.19
N MET A 87 -2.38 -6.36 5.31
CA MET A 87 -1.22 -6.69 4.48
C MET A 87 -1.59 -7.40 3.16
N LYS A 88 -2.69 -8.16 3.13
CA LYS A 88 -3.07 -9.02 2.00
C LYS A 88 -3.20 -8.26 0.69
N SER A 89 -4.01 -7.20 0.68
CA SER A 89 -4.25 -6.42 -0.55
C SER A 89 -2.97 -5.74 -1.09
N PRO A 90 -2.18 -5.04 -0.27
CA PRO A 90 -0.89 -4.46 -0.69
C PRO A 90 0.10 -5.47 -1.26
N LEU A 91 0.29 -6.60 -0.59
CA LEU A 91 1.22 -7.63 -1.04
C LEU A 91 0.74 -8.31 -2.33
N THR A 92 -0.57 -8.52 -2.47
CA THR A 92 -1.17 -9.05 -3.70
C THR A 92 -0.98 -8.08 -4.87
N ALA A 93 -1.16 -6.78 -4.64
CA ALA A 93 -0.94 -5.75 -5.66
C ALA A 93 0.54 -5.68 -6.08
N LEU A 94 1.48 -5.81 -5.12
CA LEU A 94 2.91 -5.89 -5.41
C LEU A 94 3.24 -7.12 -6.26
N ALA A 95 2.69 -8.29 -5.91
CA ALA A 95 2.90 -9.52 -6.65
C ALA A 95 2.36 -9.43 -8.08
N ALA A 96 1.15 -8.89 -8.26
CA ALA A 96 0.56 -8.68 -9.58
C ALA A 96 1.36 -7.66 -10.43
N ALA A 97 1.90 -6.61 -9.80
CA ALA A 97 2.75 -5.66 -10.50
C ALA A 97 4.04 -6.32 -11.01
N ALA A 98 4.69 -7.17 -10.22
CA ALA A 98 5.88 -7.92 -10.64
C ALA A 98 5.56 -8.94 -11.76
N ASP A 99 4.46 -9.67 -11.64
CA ASP A 99 3.97 -10.60 -12.68
C ASP A 99 3.73 -9.89 -14.02
N SER A 100 3.17 -8.67 -14.00
CA SER A 100 2.99 -7.85 -15.20
C SER A 100 4.29 -7.46 -15.91
N GLN A 101 5.43 -7.53 -15.19
CA GLN A 101 6.77 -7.30 -15.73
C GLN A 101 7.47 -8.62 -16.15
N GLY A 102 6.76 -9.75 -16.10
CA GLY A 102 7.27 -11.07 -16.50
C GLY A 102 8.00 -11.86 -15.41
N TRP A 103 7.86 -11.46 -14.13
CA TRP A 103 8.45 -12.20 -13.01
C TRP A 103 7.61 -13.44 -12.69
N HIS A 104 8.25 -14.54 -12.30
CA HIS A 104 7.49 -15.73 -11.91
C HIS A 104 6.82 -15.53 -10.54
N PRO A 105 5.51 -15.78 -10.36
CA PRO A 105 4.82 -15.50 -9.10
C PRO A 105 5.46 -16.12 -7.87
N ALA A 106 5.95 -17.36 -7.97
CA ALA A 106 6.62 -18.04 -6.86
C ALA A 106 7.92 -17.33 -6.42
N GLU A 107 8.69 -16.74 -7.36
CA GLU A 107 9.92 -16.02 -7.03
C GLU A 107 9.61 -14.73 -6.27
N VAL A 108 8.52 -14.05 -6.64
CA VAL A 108 8.08 -12.82 -5.98
C VAL A 108 7.67 -13.09 -4.53
N TRP A 109 6.87 -14.14 -4.28
CA TRP A 109 6.47 -14.51 -2.92
C TRP A 109 7.65 -14.98 -2.06
N VAL A 110 8.60 -15.71 -2.63
CA VAL A 110 9.85 -16.07 -1.95
C VAL A 110 10.66 -14.82 -1.57
N ALA A 111 10.76 -13.84 -2.47
CA ALA A 111 11.46 -12.59 -2.18
C ALA A 111 10.76 -11.79 -1.06
N ILE A 112 9.43 -11.71 -1.08
CA ILE A 112 8.64 -11.07 -0.01
C ILE A 112 8.90 -11.76 1.34
N LEU A 113 8.84 -13.10 1.38
CA LEU A 113 9.10 -13.87 2.59
C LEU A 113 10.54 -13.68 3.10
N ALA A 114 11.52 -13.63 2.20
CA ALA A 114 12.92 -13.42 2.56
C ALA A 114 13.13 -12.04 3.20
N VAL A 115 12.55 -10.98 2.63
CA VAL A 115 12.63 -9.62 3.19
C VAL A 115 11.92 -9.53 4.54
N ALA A 116 10.74 -10.13 4.68
CA ALA A 116 10.02 -10.16 5.95
C ALA A 116 10.81 -10.90 7.03
N SER A 117 11.40 -12.05 6.68
CA SER A 117 12.21 -12.86 7.61
C SER A 117 13.49 -12.14 8.04
N ASP A 118 14.14 -11.40 7.15
CA ASP A 118 15.33 -10.58 7.47
C ASP A 118 14.97 -9.45 8.45
N ALA A 119 13.85 -8.77 8.22
CA ALA A 119 13.35 -7.74 9.14
C ALA A 119 13.01 -8.31 10.53
N MET A 120 12.36 -9.48 10.59
CA MET A 120 12.11 -10.19 11.84
C MET A 120 13.41 -10.56 12.55
N TYR A 121 14.39 -11.10 11.81
CA TYR A 121 15.70 -11.47 12.35
C TYR A 121 16.41 -10.26 12.96
N ALA A 122 16.37 -9.11 12.28
CA ALA A 122 16.97 -7.88 12.78
C ALA A 122 16.30 -7.37 14.07
N MET A 123 15.00 -7.58 14.23
CA MET A 123 14.22 -7.10 15.39
C MET A 123 14.26 -8.04 16.60
N SER A 124 14.17 -9.35 16.39
CA SER A 124 13.94 -10.34 17.44
C SER A 124 14.99 -11.46 17.50
N GLY A 125 15.90 -11.50 16.52
CA GLY A 125 16.94 -12.51 16.42
C GLY A 125 16.46 -13.84 15.83
N LYS A 126 17.43 -14.76 15.64
CA LYS A 126 17.21 -16.02 14.92
C LYS A 126 16.13 -16.91 15.53
N ALA A 127 16.20 -17.15 16.83
CA ALA A 127 15.35 -18.12 17.50
C ALA A 127 13.87 -17.72 17.42
N ALA A 128 13.56 -16.46 17.77
CA ALA A 128 12.22 -15.91 17.68
C ALA A 128 11.70 -15.90 16.24
N THR A 129 12.54 -15.52 15.27
CA THR A 129 12.14 -15.54 13.85
C THR A 129 11.75 -16.94 13.38
N VAL A 130 12.56 -17.96 13.71
CA VAL A 130 12.26 -19.36 13.35
C VAL A 130 10.98 -19.84 14.00
N ASP A 131 10.75 -19.48 15.25
CA ASP A 131 9.55 -19.87 16.00
C ASP A 131 8.28 -19.25 15.40
N THR A 132 8.30 -17.94 15.11
CA THR A 132 7.19 -17.25 14.45
C THR A 132 6.89 -17.82 13.07
N LEU A 133 7.91 -18.14 12.27
CA LEU A 133 7.70 -18.76 10.96
C LEU A 133 7.09 -20.17 11.07
N ARG A 134 7.45 -20.95 12.09
CA ARG A 134 6.80 -22.25 12.35
C ARG A 134 5.34 -22.07 12.71
N GLN A 135 5.03 -21.12 13.61
CA GLN A 135 3.66 -20.84 13.99
C GLN A 135 2.82 -20.42 12.78
N ALA A 136 3.36 -19.55 11.91
CA ALA A 136 2.69 -19.14 10.69
C ALA A 136 2.38 -20.33 9.77
N ILE A 137 3.31 -21.28 9.62
CA ILE A 137 3.08 -22.51 8.84
C ILE A 137 1.99 -23.37 9.48
N THR A 138 1.99 -23.54 10.80
CA THR A 138 0.95 -24.30 11.49
C THR A 138 -0.43 -23.65 11.32
N ASN A 139 -0.52 -22.32 11.43
CA ASN A 139 -1.79 -21.60 11.25
C ASN A 139 -2.33 -21.72 9.81
N MET A 140 -1.47 -21.96 8.81
CA MET A 140 -1.93 -22.21 7.43
C MET A 140 -2.67 -23.53 7.28
N ASP A 141 -2.31 -24.55 8.08
CA ASP A 141 -3.00 -25.86 8.05
C ASP A 141 -4.42 -25.77 8.65
N ASP A 142 -4.65 -24.78 9.52
CA ASP A 142 -5.93 -24.53 10.17
C ASP A 142 -6.82 -23.52 9.41
N TRP A 143 -6.32 -22.89 8.35
CA TRP A 143 -7.16 -22.02 7.54
C TRP A 143 -8.21 -22.85 6.81
N PRO A 144 -9.52 -22.52 6.93
CA PRO A 144 -10.54 -23.20 6.15
C PRO A 144 -10.14 -23.08 4.68
N GLU A 145 -10.12 -24.19 3.95
CA GLU A 145 -9.89 -24.22 2.50
C GLU A 145 -10.84 -23.20 1.86
N GLN A 146 -10.39 -21.96 1.68
CA GLN A 146 -11.16 -20.95 0.98
C GLN A 146 -11.08 -21.34 -0.48
N ASP A 147 -12.13 -22.06 -0.90
CA ASP A 147 -12.54 -22.38 -2.26
C ASP A 147 -11.59 -21.84 -3.33
N ASN A 148 -10.82 -22.75 -3.92
CA ASN A 148 -10.35 -22.71 -5.30
C ASN A 148 -10.23 -21.30 -5.89
N LEU A 149 -9.16 -20.59 -5.56
CA LEU A 149 -8.69 -19.45 -6.36
C LEU A 149 -8.33 -19.96 -7.76
N GLY A 150 -9.33 -20.03 -8.65
CA GLY A 150 -9.19 -19.86 -10.09
C GLY A 150 -8.30 -20.86 -10.83
N ARG A 151 -8.30 -22.16 -10.47
CA ARG A 151 -7.62 -23.19 -11.28
C ARG A 151 -8.26 -23.48 -12.65
N ASP A 152 -9.21 -22.66 -13.10
CA ASP A 152 -9.81 -22.70 -14.45
C ASP A 152 -9.37 -21.51 -15.32
N ALA A 153 -8.07 -21.21 -15.34
CA ALA A 153 -7.48 -20.34 -16.36
C ALA A 153 -6.27 -21.01 -16.99
N LYS A 154 -6.51 -22.06 -17.76
CA LYS A 154 -5.74 -22.45 -18.96
C LYS A 154 -6.49 -23.48 -19.79
#